data_AF-A0A833S2G9-F1
#
_entry.id   AF-A0A833S2G9-F1
#
_cell.length_a   1.000
_cell.length_b   1.000
_cell.length_c   1.000
_cell.angle_alpha   90.00
_cell.angle_beta   90.00
_cell.angle_gamma   90.00
#
_symmetry.space_group_name_H-M   'P 1'
#
loop_
_entity.id
_entity.type
_entity.pdbx_description
1 polymer ?
#
loop_
_entity_poly.entity_id
_entity_poly.type
_entity_poly.pdbx_seq_one_letter_code
_entity_poly.pdbx_strand_id
1 'polypeptide(L)'
;MFNIEKLEKALNDASYAKTLFQRWKTHGVNEAKVSGTFTKMKIVRDKNAQELLTDYRAWINLHSKSNDPALLFDRAKIDAAVADVKSTNDLFTKTDDKLYNVYSKYLKWLNTHHPRKYTKKTTVEEFLFDPTRIQKAKSDPDFATSMFAKWKKNGFDSDEVHVKFQDMDLATDNALYKLYKDYFSWLTKNHPTPK
;
A
#
# COMPACT_ATOMS: atom_id res chain seq x y z
N MET A 1 -7.43 29.55 -13.49
CA MET A 1 -8.15 28.36 -12.98
C MET A 1 -8.37 28.42 -11.47
N PHE A 2 -7.42 28.98 -10.73
CA PHE A 2 -7.51 29.23 -9.29
C PHE A 2 -7.59 30.74 -9.06
N ASN A 3 -8.76 31.25 -8.67
CA ASN A 3 -8.94 32.59 -8.10
C ASN A 3 -9.96 32.47 -6.94
N ILE A 4 -9.93 33.40 -6.00
CA ILE A 4 -10.74 33.30 -4.77
C ILE A 4 -12.23 33.20 -5.09
N GLU A 5 -12.76 34.06 -5.96
CA GLU A 5 -14.18 34.06 -6.35
C GLU A 5 -14.68 32.71 -6.88
N LYS A 6 -13.87 32.00 -7.68
CA LYS A 6 -14.25 30.68 -8.21
C LYS A 6 -14.16 29.59 -7.15
N LEU A 7 -13.23 29.70 -6.19
CA LEU A 7 -13.14 28.76 -5.07
C LEU A 7 -14.35 28.95 -4.14
N GLU A 8 -14.69 30.20 -3.79
CA GLU A 8 -15.88 30.54 -3.00
C GLU A 8 -17.17 30.10 -3.70
N LYS A 9 -17.27 30.30 -5.02
CA LYS A 9 -18.43 29.82 -5.78
C LYS A 9 -18.52 28.30 -5.76
N ALA A 10 -17.40 27.59 -5.87
CA ALA A 10 -17.38 26.12 -5.80
C ALA A 10 -17.77 25.60 -4.41
N LEU A 11 -17.43 26.33 -3.35
CA LEU A 11 -17.83 25.98 -1.98
C LEU A 11 -19.35 26.11 -1.74
N ASN A 12 -19.99 27.07 -2.41
CA ASN A 12 -21.42 27.35 -2.20
C ASN A 12 -22.34 26.69 -3.26
N ASP A 13 -21.78 26.16 -4.36
CA ASP A 13 -22.53 25.55 -5.46
C ASP A 13 -21.84 24.26 -5.92
N ALA A 14 -22.45 23.13 -5.54
CA ALA A 14 -21.94 21.79 -5.87
C ALA A 14 -21.92 21.51 -7.38
N SER A 15 -22.81 22.12 -8.18
CA SER A 15 -22.80 21.99 -9.65
C SER A 15 -21.61 22.74 -10.23
N TYR A 16 -21.34 23.94 -9.71
CA TYR A 16 -20.17 24.71 -10.10
C TYR A 16 -18.86 24.01 -9.69
N ALA A 17 -18.80 23.43 -8.49
CA ALA A 17 -17.65 22.65 -8.03
C ALA A 17 -17.30 21.53 -9.00
N LYS A 18 -18.30 20.74 -9.44
CA LYS A 18 -18.10 19.66 -10.42
C LYS A 18 -17.52 20.18 -11.75
N THR A 19 -18.03 21.29 -12.27
CA THR A 19 -17.48 21.91 -13.50
C THR A 19 -16.03 22.37 -13.30
N LEU A 20 -15.72 22.93 -12.13
CA LEU A 20 -14.37 23.36 -11.78
C LEU A 20 -13.40 22.17 -11.70
N PHE A 21 -13.81 21.08 -11.04
CA PHE A 21 -13.04 19.85 -10.90
C PHE A 21 -12.79 19.16 -12.24
N GLN A 22 -13.81 19.09 -13.11
CA GLN A 22 -13.66 18.59 -14.47
C GLN A 22 -12.60 19.39 -15.24
N ARG A 23 -12.67 20.73 -15.21
CA ARG A 23 -11.67 21.59 -15.85
C ARG A 23 -10.27 21.34 -15.30
N TRP A 24 -10.12 21.29 -13.97
CA TRP A 24 -8.83 20.98 -13.35
C TRP A 24 -8.27 19.65 -13.86
N LYS A 25 -9.10 18.60 -13.90
CA LYS A 25 -8.70 17.28 -14.41
C LYS A 25 -8.32 17.33 -15.91
N THR A 26 -9.12 17.96 -16.76
CA THR A 26 -8.82 18.11 -18.20
C THR A 26 -7.50 18.82 -18.45
N HIS A 27 -7.10 19.73 -17.55
CA HIS A 27 -5.83 20.44 -17.62
C HIS A 27 -4.68 19.75 -16.84
N GLY A 28 -4.85 18.49 -16.44
CA GLY A 28 -3.81 17.72 -15.75
C GLY A 28 -3.41 18.32 -14.40
N VAL A 29 -4.33 19.03 -13.76
CA VAL A 29 -4.19 19.45 -12.37
C VAL A 29 -4.48 18.23 -11.50
N ASN A 30 -3.57 17.88 -10.62
CA ASN A 30 -3.73 16.84 -9.61
C ASN A 30 -3.77 17.47 -8.22
N GLU A 31 -4.03 16.68 -7.19
CA GLU A 31 -4.10 17.17 -5.81
C GLU A 31 -2.85 17.96 -5.41
N ALA A 32 -1.64 17.46 -5.72
CA ALA A 32 -0.38 18.16 -5.46
C ALA A 32 -0.34 19.57 -6.07
N LYS A 33 -0.79 19.73 -7.33
CA LYS A 33 -0.86 21.03 -7.99
C LYS A 33 -1.88 21.96 -7.32
N VAL A 34 -3.02 21.43 -6.84
CA VAL A 34 -4.00 22.22 -6.07
C VAL A 34 -3.37 22.70 -4.76
N SER A 35 -2.80 21.78 -3.98
CA SER A 35 -2.17 22.08 -2.69
C SER A 35 -1.02 23.09 -2.83
N GLY A 36 -0.15 22.91 -3.84
CA GLY A 36 0.91 23.86 -4.16
C GLY A 36 0.38 25.24 -4.58
N THR A 37 -0.76 25.28 -5.27
CA THR A 37 -1.41 26.55 -5.64
C THR A 37 -2.03 27.23 -4.42
N PHE A 38 -2.70 26.50 -3.53
CA PHE A 38 -3.25 27.02 -2.28
C PHE A 38 -2.15 27.55 -1.35
N THR A 39 -0.98 26.90 -1.35
CA THR A 39 0.20 27.38 -0.63
C THR A 39 0.69 28.72 -1.20
N LYS A 40 0.80 28.85 -2.53
CA LYS A 40 1.18 30.11 -3.20
C LYS A 40 0.17 31.23 -2.94
N MET A 41 -1.11 30.89 -2.86
CA MET A 41 -2.20 31.80 -2.52
C MET A 41 -2.29 32.11 -1.01
N LYS A 42 -1.47 31.47 -0.17
CA LYS A 42 -1.47 31.59 1.30
C LYS A 42 -2.80 31.17 1.97
N ILE A 43 -3.55 30.26 1.34
CA ILE A 43 -4.84 29.73 1.83
C ILE A 43 -4.78 28.25 2.22
N VAL A 44 -3.61 27.61 2.22
CA VAL A 44 -3.48 26.16 2.51
C VAL A 44 -3.97 25.75 3.92
N ARG A 45 -4.03 26.70 4.85
CA ARG A 45 -4.56 26.50 6.22
C ARG A 45 -6.00 26.97 6.39
N ASP A 46 -6.60 27.57 5.35
CA ASP A 46 -8.00 27.98 5.37
C ASP A 46 -8.89 26.74 5.33
N LYS A 47 -9.90 26.70 6.21
CA LYS A 47 -10.77 25.52 6.35
C LYS A 47 -11.57 25.25 5.08
N ASN A 48 -12.06 26.30 4.44
CA ASN A 48 -12.86 26.17 3.23
C ASN A 48 -11.97 25.72 2.05
N ALA A 49 -10.73 26.21 1.97
CA ALA A 49 -9.78 25.70 0.99
C ALA A 49 -9.46 24.20 1.22
N GLN A 50 -9.34 23.76 2.47
CA GLN A 50 -9.13 22.33 2.79
C GLN A 50 -10.33 21.46 2.45
N GLU A 51 -11.55 21.95 2.69
CA GLU A 51 -12.79 21.30 2.29
C GLU A 51 -12.84 21.12 0.77
N LEU A 52 -12.60 22.19 0.01
CA LEU A 52 -12.59 22.13 -1.45
C LEU A 52 -11.51 21.18 -2.03
N LEU A 53 -10.34 21.10 -1.38
CA LEU A 53 -9.30 20.13 -1.73
C LEU A 53 -9.76 18.69 -1.47
N THR A 54 -10.50 18.47 -0.38
CA THR A 54 -11.06 17.17 0.00
C THR A 54 -12.14 16.74 -0.98
N ASP A 55 -13.04 17.64 -1.35
CA ASP A 55 -14.08 17.40 -2.36
C ASP A 55 -13.49 17.08 -3.72
N TYR A 56 -12.43 17.81 -4.11
CA TYR A 56 -11.74 17.54 -5.36
C TYR A 56 -11.08 16.15 -5.37
N ARG A 57 -10.47 15.73 -4.25
CA ARG A 57 -9.91 14.38 -4.10
C ARG A 57 -10.99 13.31 -4.24
N ALA A 58 -12.12 13.47 -3.55
CA ALA A 58 -13.25 12.56 -3.64
C ALA A 58 -13.78 12.47 -5.08
N TRP A 59 -13.90 13.61 -5.76
CA TRP A 59 -14.37 13.68 -7.14
C TRP A 59 -13.42 12.99 -8.12
N ILE A 60 -12.10 13.23 -8.04
CA ILE A 60 -11.11 12.53 -8.87
C ILE A 60 -11.19 11.02 -8.65
N ASN A 61 -11.34 10.59 -7.40
CA ASN A 61 -11.43 9.17 -7.06
C ASN A 61 -12.64 8.49 -7.71
N LEU A 62 -13.79 9.16 -7.73
CA LEU A 62 -15.01 8.65 -8.34
C LEU A 62 -14.98 8.66 -9.87
N HIS A 63 -14.23 9.59 -10.49
CA HIS A 63 -14.30 9.85 -11.94
C HIS A 63 -13.04 9.43 -12.71
N SER A 64 -12.18 8.60 -12.12
CA SER A 64 -10.98 8.09 -12.80
C SER A 64 -11.16 6.60 -13.11
N LYS A 65 -10.59 6.16 -14.25
CA LYS A 65 -10.70 4.76 -14.68
C LYS A 65 -9.82 3.88 -13.79
N SER A 66 -10.18 2.61 -13.61
CA SER A 66 -9.53 1.63 -12.70
C SER A 66 -8.01 1.42 -12.92
N ASN A 67 -7.45 2.02 -13.96
CA ASN A 67 -6.07 1.97 -14.40
C ASN A 67 -5.37 3.34 -14.41
N ASP A 68 -5.96 4.36 -13.76
CA ASP A 68 -5.37 5.69 -13.59
C ASP A 68 -4.41 5.70 -12.38
N PRO A 69 -3.08 5.83 -12.55
CA PRO A 69 -2.10 5.76 -11.46
C PRO A 69 -2.25 6.84 -10.38
N ALA A 70 -3.07 7.86 -10.63
CA ALA A 70 -3.38 8.92 -9.67
C ALA A 70 -4.35 8.50 -8.55
N LEU A 71 -4.92 7.28 -8.60
CA LEU A 71 -6.10 6.90 -7.84
C LEU A 71 -5.92 6.31 -6.45
N LEU A 72 -4.74 5.82 -6.07
CA LEU A 72 -4.63 5.14 -4.78
C LEU A 72 -3.93 5.99 -3.73
N PHE A 73 -2.88 6.70 -4.12
CA PHE A 73 -2.20 7.69 -3.28
C PHE A 73 -1.47 8.64 -4.21
N ASP A 74 -1.44 9.94 -3.92
CA ASP A 74 -0.60 10.89 -4.66
C ASP A 74 0.83 10.33 -4.70
N ARG A 75 1.40 10.12 -5.90
CA ARG A 75 2.73 9.54 -6.06
C ARG A 75 3.78 10.31 -5.25
N ALA A 76 3.63 11.63 -5.13
CA ALA A 76 4.50 12.45 -4.30
C ALA A 76 4.32 12.17 -2.79
N LYS A 77 3.10 11.87 -2.34
CA LYS A 77 2.84 11.43 -0.97
C LYS A 77 3.31 10.01 -0.71
N ILE A 78 3.21 9.09 -1.69
CA ILE A 78 3.82 7.76 -1.59
C ILE A 78 5.34 7.93 -1.48
N ASP A 79 5.95 8.75 -2.34
CA ASP A 79 7.39 8.98 -2.36
C ASP A 79 7.88 9.61 -1.04
N ALA A 80 7.12 10.55 -0.46
CA ALA A 80 7.40 11.11 0.85
C ALA A 80 7.21 10.06 1.96
N ALA A 81 6.13 9.27 1.94
CA ALA A 81 5.88 8.21 2.91
C ALA A 81 6.94 7.11 2.85
N VAL A 82 7.50 6.81 1.67
CA VAL A 82 8.63 5.87 1.48
C VAL A 82 9.92 6.45 2.08
N ALA A 83 10.08 7.77 2.05
CA ALA A 83 11.29 8.45 2.51
C ALA A 83 11.34 8.65 4.03
N ASP A 84 10.19 8.88 4.69
CA ASP A 84 10.16 9.11 6.14
C ASP A 84 8.86 8.63 6.83
N VAL A 85 9.02 8.21 8.09
CA VAL A 85 7.95 7.65 8.94
C VAL A 85 6.85 8.65 9.28
N LYS A 86 7.16 9.95 9.35
CA LYS A 86 6.16 10.99 9.67
C LYS A 86 5.20 11.14 8.49
N SER A 87 5.71 11.24 7.27
CA SER A 87 4.91 11.27 6.05
C SER A 87 4.09 9.97 5.87
N THR A 88 4.61 8.82 6.32
CA THR A 88 3.82 7.58 6.37
C THR A 88 2.62 7.72 7.31
N ASN A 89 2.84 8.20 8.54
CA ASN A 89 1.78 8.37 9.52
C ASN A 89 0.74 9.41 9.08
N ASP A 90 1.16 10.47 8.39
CA ASP A 90 0.27 11.50 7.85
C ASP A 90 -0.58 10.99 6.66
N LEU A 91 -0.03 10.07 5.85
CA LEU A 91 -0.72 9.51 4.69
C LEU A 91 -1.73 8.42 5.06
N PHE A 92 -1.43 7.62 6.09
CA PHE A 92 -2.23 6.45 6.43
C PHE A 92 -3.00 6.58 7.75
N THR A 93 -2.65 7.54 8.62
CA THR A 93 -3.03 7.62 10.05
C THR A 93 -2.84 6.29 10.78
N LYS A 94 -2.11 6.27 11.90
CA LYS A 94 -1.98 5.04 12.71
C LYS A 94 -3.34 4.46 13.18
N THR A 95 -4.42 5.21 13.06
CA THR A 95 -5.78 4.80 13.42
C THR A 95 -6.51 4.03 12.31
N ASP A 96 -6.04 4.08 11.05
CA ASP A 96 -6.54 3.21 9.97
C ASP A 96 -5.55 2.07 9.71
N ASP A 97 -5.52 1.15 10.67
CA ASP A 97 -4.64 -0.02 10.68
C ASP A 97 -4.75 -0.85 9.40
N LYS A 98 -5.92 -0.86 8.73
CA LYS A 98 -6.12 -1.63 7.50
C LYS A 98 -5.32 -1.02 6.36
N LEU A 99 -5.42 0.30 6.17
CA LEU A 99 -4.73 1.00 5.08
C LEU A 99 -3.21 1.05 5.31
N TYR A 100 -2.79 1.31 6.54
CA TYR A 100 -1.38 1.27 6.94
C TYR A 100 -0.77 -0.11 6.67
N ASN A 101 -1.46 -1.20 7.03
CA ASN A 101 -0.99 -2.56 6.76
C ASN A 101 -0.86 -2.87 5.27
N VAL A 102 -1.77 -2.36 4.43
CA VAL A 102 -1.66 -2.51 2.97
C VAL A 102 -0.42 -1.79 2.45
N TYR A 103 -0.18 -0.56 2.91
CA TYR A 103 1.01 0.20 2.53
C TYR A 103 2.31 -0.46 2.98
N SER A 104 2.42 -0.89 4.24
CA SER A 104 3.63 -1.54 4.74
C SER A 104 3.94 -2.82 3.95
N LYS A 105 2.93 -3.59 3.55
CA LYS A 105 3.09 -4.77 2.69
C LYS A 105 3.57 -4.40 1.28
N TYR A 106 2.99 -3.34 0.70
CA TYR A 106 3.42 -2.81 -0.61
C TYR A 106 4.86 -2.28 -0.57
N LEU A 107 5.22 -1.55 0.48
CA LEU A 107 6.57 -0.99 0.66
C LEU A 107 7.62 -2.11 0.77
N LYS A 108 7.36 -3.17 1.54
CA LYS A 108 8.26 -4.33 1.63
C LYS A 108 8.42 -5.04 0.28
N TRP A 109 7.33 -5.19 -0.49
CA TRP A 109 7.39 -5.74 -1.84
C TRP A 109 8.23 -4.85 -2.77
N LEU A 110 8.01 -3.53 -2.72
CA LEU A 110 8.73 -2.55 -3.53
C LEU A 110 10.23 -2.55 -3.21
N ASN A 111 10.60 -2.57 -1.92
CA ASN A 111 12.00 -2.63 -1.50
C ASN A 111 12.70 -3.94 -1.91
N THR A 112 11.96 -5.04 -2.06
CA THR A 112 12.49 -6.34 -2.50
C THR A 112 12.73 -6.36 -4.02
N HIS A 113 11.77 -5.87 -4.81
CA HIS A 113 11.77 -5.98 -6.27
C HIS A 113 12.27 -4.74 -7.02
N HIS A 114 12.15 -3.56 -6.42
CA HIS A 114 12.50 -2.27 -7.01
C HIS A 114 13.22 -1.35 -5.99
N PRO A 115 14.37 -1.77 -5.44
CA PRO A 115 15.09 -1.01 -4.42
C PRO A 115 15.57 0.34 -4.96
N ARG A 116 15.41 1.41 -4.17
CA ARG A 116 15.95 2.74 -4.48
C ARG A 116 17.39 2.82 -3.95
N LYS A 117 18.19 3.71 -4.54
CA LYS A 117 19.61 3.90 -4.18
C LYS A 117 19.86 4.15 -2.68
N TYR A 118 18.87 4.68 -1.96
CA TYR A 118 18.99 5.10 -0.56
C TYR A 118 18.03 4.36 0.40
N THR A 119 17.28 3.34 -0.07
CA THR A 119 16.41 2.56 0.82
C THR A 119 17.11 1.27 1.28
N LYS A 120 16.99 0.94 2.57
CA LYS A 120 17.44 -0.37 3.08
C LYS A 120 16.66 -1.45 2.34
N LYS A 121 17.37 -2.29 1.60
CA LYS A 121 16.76 -3.40 0.84
C LYS A 121 16.21 -4.43 1.83
N THR A 122 14.92 -4.75 1.70
CA THR A 122 14.32 -5.90 2.38
C THR A 122 14.79 -7.16 1.67
N THR A 123 15.28 -8.15 2.43
CA THR A 123 15.68 -9.43 1.84
C THR A 123 14.44 -10.22 1.43
N VAL A 124 14.60 -11.14 0.47
CA VAL A 124 13.52 -12.04 0.08
C VAL A 124 13.04 -12.87 1.27
N GLU A 125 13.97 -13.30 2.12
CA GLU A 125 13.67 -14.02 3.36
C GLU A 125 12.82 -13.17 4.31
N GLU A 126 13.27 -11.96 4.66
CA GLU A 126 12.52 -11.02 5.51
C GLU A 126 11.10 -10.75 4.97
N PHE A 127 10.96 -10.70 3.64
CA PHE A 127 9.66 -10.50 3.00
C PHE A 127 8.77 -11.73 3.07
N LEU A 128 9.30 -12.93 2.82
CA LEU A 128 8.50 -14.16 2.79
C LEU A 128 8.11 -14.65 4.19
N PHE A 129 8.95 -14.38 5.18
CA PHE A 129 8.76 -14.78 6.58
C PHE A 129 8.22 -13.64 7.46
N ASP A 130 7.65 -12.60 6.85
CA ASP A 130 6.99 -11.52 7.58
C ASP A 130 5.82 -12.06 8.45
N PRO A 131 5.74 -11.73 9.76
CA PRO A 131 4.71 -12.26 10.65
C PRO A 131 3.28 -12.06 10.16
N THR A 132 2.98 -10.93 9.49
CA THR A 132 1.63 -10.67 8.98
C THR A 132 1.26 -11.57 7.80
N ARG A 133 2.25 -11.99 7.01
CA ARG A 133 2.06 -12.94 5.90
C ARG A 133 1.92 -14.35 6.42
N ILE A 134 2.73 -14.72 7.41
CA ILE A 134 2.62 -16.00 8.11
C ILE A 134 1.23 -16.13 8.74
N GLN A 135 0.77 -15.09 9.45
CA GLN A 135 -0.57 -15.06 10.02
C GLN A 135 -1.66 -15.18 8.95
N LYS A 136 -1.51 -14.48 7.82
CA LYS A 136 -2.46 -14.61 6.70
C LYS A 136 -2.51 -16.05 6.18
N ALA A 137 -1.37 -16.69 5.97
CA ALA A 137 -1.34 -18.07 5.47
C ALA A 137 -1.90 -19.10 6.46
N LYS A 138 -1.79 -18.86 7.77
CA LYS A 138 -2.49 -19.69 8.76
C LYS A 138 -4.02 -19.66 8.56
N SER A 139 -4.56 -18.54 8.11
CA SER A 139 -6.01 -18.31 7.97
C SER A 139 -6.58 -18.46 6.55
N ASP A 140 -5.73 -18.40 5.52
CA ASP A 140 -6.13 -18.31 4.10
C ASP A 140 -5.37 -19.39 3.29
N PRO A 141 -6.01 -20.54 3.00
CA PRO A 141 -5.39 -21.67 2.31
C PRO A 141 -4.90 -21.35 0.88
N ASP A 142 -5.59 -20.48 0.16
CA ASP A 142 -5.19 -20.08 -1.20
C ASP A 142 -3.93 -19.21 -1.13
N PHE A 143 -3.88 -18.29 -0.17
CA PHE A 143 -2.69 -17.50 0.09
C PHE A 143 -1.53 -18.38 0.56
N ALA A 144 -1.77 -19.37 1.42
CA ALA A 144 -0.75 -20.32 1.87
C ALA A 144 -0.13 -21.08 0.70
N THR A 145 -0.96 -21.64 -0.19
CA THR A 145 -0.51 -22.34 -1.39
C THR A 145 0.34 -21.44 -2.29
N SER A 146 -0.05 -20.17 -2.45
CA SER A 146 0.77 -19.19 -3.19
C SER A 146 2.13 -18.90 -2.52
N MET A 147 2.20 -19.02 -1.18
CA MET A 147 3.43 -18.82 -0.42
C MET A 147 4.35 -20.04 -0.53
N PHE A 148 3.79 -21.25 -0.53
CA PHE A 148 4.54 -22.50 -0.70
C PHE A 148 5.35 -22.51 -2.01
N ALA A 149 4.72 -22.11 -3.11
CA ALA A 149 5.39 -21.96 -4.39
C ALA A 149 6.53 -20.92 -4.35
N LYS A 150 6.36 -19.85 -3.57
CA LYS A 150 7.38 -18.80 -3.42
C LYS A 150 8.54 -19.25 -2.53
N TRP A 151 8.28 -19.96 -1.43
CA TRP A 151 9.34 -20.56 -0.62
C TRP A 151 10.19 -21.49 -1.47
N LYS A 152 9.56 -22.44 -2.17
CA LYS A 152 10.30 -23.38 -3.01
C LYS A 152 11.08 -22.68 -4.12
N LYS A 153 10.47 -21.71 -4.82
CA LYS A 153 11.14 -20.94 -5.88
C LYS A 153 12.39 -20.19 -5.38
N ASN A 154 12.41 -19.80 -4.10
CA ASN A 154 13.53 -19.08 -3.50
C ASN A 154 14.47 -20.00 -2.69
N GLY A 155 14.36 -21.32 -2.87
CA GLY A 155 15.30 -22.29 -2.29
C GLY A 155 15.05 -22.61 -0.81
N PHE A 156 13.88 -22.26 -0.27
CA PHE A 156 13.48 -22.71 1.06
C PHE A 156 12.78 -24.05 0.91
N ASP A 157 13.44 -25.15 1.26
CA ASP A 157 12.82 -26.47 1.35
C ASP A 157 12.25 -26.68 2.77
N SER A 158 11.80 -27.89 3.06
CA SER A 158 11.12 -28.18 4.33
C SER A 158 11.98 -27.83 5.54
N ASP A 159 13.27 -28.17 5.50
CA ASP A 159 14.19 -27.97 6.62
C ASP A 159 14.46 -26.48 6.86
N GLU A 160 14.64 -25.68 5.80
CA GLU A 160 14.82 -24.24 5.93
C GLU A 160 13.55 -23.55 6.47
N VAL A 161 12.37 -23.94 5.98
CA VAL A 161 11.09 -23.41 6.52
C VAL A 161 10.90 -23.80 7.98
N HIS A 162 11.27 -25.03 8.35
CA HIS A 162 11.21 -25.49 9.73
C HIS A 162 12.07 -24.64 10.66
N VAL A 163 13.33 -24.37 10.30
CA VAL A 163 14.23 -23.51 11.08
C VAL A 163 13.63 -22.11 11.25
N LYS A 164 13.10 -21.50 10.18
CA LYS A 164 12.47 -20.17 10.28
C LYS A 164 11.24 -20.17 11.17
N PHE A 165 10.49 -21.26 11.20
CA PHE A 165 9.32 -21.36 12.05
C PHE A 165 9.70 -21.63 13.51
N GLN A 166 10.82 -22.30 13.79
CA GLN A 166 11.35 -22.44 15.15
C GLN A 166 11.63 -21.07 15.78
N ASP A 167 12.20 -20.14 15.00
CA ASP A 167 12.41 -18.74 15.42
C ASP A 167 11.10 -17.96 15.65
N MET A 168 9.95 -18.54 15.27
CA MET A 168 8.59 -17.99 15.43
C MET A 168 7.72 -18.85 16.36
N ASP A 169 8.33 -19.55 17.31
CA ASP A 169 7.65 -20.34 18.34
C ASP A 169 6.81 -21.53 17.81
N LEU A 170 7.28 -22.19 16.73
CA LEU A 170 6.65 -23.38 16.12
C LEU A 170 6.25 -24.46 17.15
N ALA A 171 7.06 -24.65 18.17
CA ALA A 171 6.83 -25.67 19.20
C ALA A 171 5.53 -25.43 20.00
N THR A 172 5.05 -24.19 20.06
CA THR A 172 3.88 -23.78 20.85
C THR A 172 2.70 -23.31 20.01
N ASP A 173 2.91 -22.97 18.72
CA ASP A 173 1.87 -22.51 17.82
C ASP A 173 1.35 -23.64 16.92
N ASN A 174 0.21 -24.24 17.33
CA ASN A 174 -0.46 -25.31 16.58
C ASN A 174 -0.82 -24.91 15.14
N ALA A 175 -1.17 -23.65 14.89
CA ALA A 175 -1.53 -23.18 13.55
C ALA A 175 -0.28 -23.03 12.67
N LEU A 176 0.84 -22.58 13.25
CA LEU A 176 2.14 -22.56 12.57
C LEU A 176 2.64 -23.98 12.27
N TYR A 177 2.48 -24.91 13.22
CA TYR A 177 2.82 -26.31 13.02
C TYR A 177 1.96 -26.98 11.94
N LYS A 178 0.67 -26.64 11.88
CA LYS A 178 -0.20 -27.08 10.78
C LYS A 178 0.30 -26.52 9.44
N LEU A 179 0.59 -25.22 9.36
CA LEU A 179 1.08 -24.59 8.12
C LEU A 179 2.38 -25.24 7.61
N TYR A 180 3.29 -25.61 8.53
CA TYR A 180 4.49 -26.37 8.20
C TYR A 180 4.17 -27.75 7.60
N LYS A 181 3.29 -28.53 8.24
CA LYS A 181 2.87 -29.84 7.72
C LYS A 181 2.16 -29.76 6.38
N ASP A 182 1.36 -28.72 6.16
CA ASP A 182 0.69 -28.44 4.90
C ASP A 182 1.72 -28.13 3.81
N TYR A 183 2.78 -27.37 4.13
CA TYR A 183 3.87 -27.09 3.21
C TYR A 183 4.65 -28.36 2.83
N PHE A 184 5.01 -29.20 3.82
CA PHE A 184 5.66 -30.49 3.57
C PHE A 184 4.82 -31.37 2.66
N SER A 185 3.51 -31.48 2.92
CA SER A 185 2.59 -32.26 2.08
C SER A 185 2.46 -31.68 0.66
N TRP A 186 2.53 -30.35 0.53
CA TRP A 186 2.55 -29.70 -0.76
C TRP A 186 3.85 -29.99 -1.53
N LEU A 187 5.01 -29.99 -0.85
CA LEU A 187 6.30 -30.34 -1.46
C LEU A 187 6.31 -31.77 -1.98
N THR A 188 5.86 -32.75 -1.18
CA THR A 188 5.84 -34.16 -1.61
C THR A 188 4.95 -34.39 -2.83
N LYS A 189 3.86 -33.64 -2.97
CA LYS A 189 2.95 -33.72 -4.11
C LYS A 189 3.48 -33.01 -5.37
N ASN A 190 4.07 -31.83 -5.23
CA ASN A 190 4.41 -30.96 -6.37
C ASN A 190 5.89 -31.02 -6.78
N HIS A 191 6.76 -31.44 -5.86
CA HIS A 191 8.20 -31.57 -6.06
C HIS A 191 8.71 -32.90 -5.48
N PRO A 192 8.18 -34.06 -5.93
CA PRO A 192 8.61 -35.35 -5.43
C PRO A 192 10.09 -35.56 -5.74
N THR A 193 10.89 -35.89 -4.72
CA THR A 193 12.26 -36.34 -4.93
C THR A 193 12.23 -37.67 -5.69
N PRO A 194 13.10 -37.87 -6.70
CA PRO A 194 13.25 -39.17 -7.34
C PRO A 194 13.59 -40.23 -6.28
N LYS A 195 12.96 -41.39 -6.38
CA LYS A 195 13.33 -42.57 -5.59
C LYS A 195 14.63 -43.18 -6.10
#